data_AF-A0ABD3TNG1-F1
#
_entry.id   AF-A0ABD3TNG1-F1
#
_cell.length_a   1.000
_cell.length_b   1.000
_cell.length_c   1.000
_cell.angle_alpha   90.00
_cell.angle_beta   90.00
_cell.angle_gamma   90.00
#
_symmetry.space_group_name_H-M   'P 1'
#
loop_
_entity.id
_entity.type
_entity.pdbx_description
1 polymer ?
#
loop_
_entity_poly.entity_id
_entity_poly.type
_entity_poly.pdbx_seq_one_letter_code
_entity_poly.pdbx_strand_id
1 'polypeptide(L)'
;MKQCFKRKGFSKFFYSAQELVALSGAHTLGSKGFGNPIVFDNSYYKILLEKPWSSSDGMSSMIGLPSDRALVEDDECMRWITKYADDQNLFFEDFKNVYIKLVNTGAKWKGSV
;
A
#
# COMPACT_ATOMS: atom_id res chain seq x y z
N MET A 1 14.20 10.47 -0.27
CA MET A 1 13.31 10.00 0.81
C MET A 1 12.82 11.20 1.62
N LYS A 2 11.65 11.75 1.28
CA LYS A 2 11.06 12.88 2.03
C LYS A 2 10.65 12.39 3.43
N GLN A 3 10.59 13.32 4.39
CA GLN A 3 10.54 13.04 5.85
C GLN A 3 9.32 12.24 6.36
N CYS A 4 8.28 12.03 5.56
CA CYS A 4 6.99 11.48 6.04
C CYS A 4 7.10 10.07 6.64
N PHE A 5 7.95 9.19 6.10
CA PHE A 5 8.05 7.80 6.56
C PHE A 5 9.20 7.52 7.54
N LYS A 6 10.20 8.42 7.64
CA LYS A 6 11.25 8.31 8.67
C LYS A 6 10.73 8.60 10.08
N ARG A 7 9.62 9.34 10.22
CA ARG A 7 9.14 9.87 11.52
C ARG A 7 8.03 9.05 12.19
N LYS A 8 7.28 8.22 11.46
CA LYS A 8 6.13 7.48 12.02
C LYS A 8 6.34 5.97 11.93
N GLY A 9 6.92 5.39 12.98
CA GLY A 9 6.81 3.95 13.33
C GLY A 9 7.47 2.92 12.41
N PHE A 10 7.30 2.98 11.08
CA PHE A 10 7.69 1.92 10.14
C PHE A 10 9.19 1.76 9.96
N SER A 11 9.98 2.83 10.14
CA SER A 11 11.45 2.72 10.21
C SER A 11 11.92 1.84 11.37
N LYS A 12 11.10 1.62 12.40
CA LYS A 12 11.40 0.74 13.54
C LYS A 12 11.14 -0.74 13.21
N PHE A 13 10.41 -1.03 12.14
CA PHE A 13 10.02 -2.37 11.70
C PHE A 13 10.75 -2.85 10.42
N PHE A 14 11.76 -2.11 9.93
CA PHE A 14 12.62 -2.49 8.80
C PHE A 14 11.87 -2.82 7.49
N TYR A 15 10.89 -2.00 7.10
CA TYR A 15 10.25 -2.09 5.78
C TYR A 15 10.79 -1.05 4.81
N SER A 16 11.05 -1.47 3.57
CA SER A 16 11.40 -0.58 2.45
C SER A 16 10.16 0.18 1.93
N ALA A 17 10.37 1.19 1.09
CA ALA A 17 9.26 1.89 0.42
C ALA A 17 8.41 0.93 -0.43
N GLN A 18 9.05 -0.02 -1.12
CA GLN A 18 8.36 -1.07 -1.90
C GLN A 18 7.42 -1.89 -1.03
N GLU A 19 7.93 -2.38 0.10
CA GLU A 19 7.22 -3.23 1.04
C GLU A 19 6.04 -2.49 1.67
N LEU A 20 6.23 -1.22 2.03
CA LEU A 20 5.16 -0.38 2.55
C LEU A 20 4.05 -0.17 1.51
N VAL A 21 4.41 0.21 0.28
CA VAL A 21 3.44 0.42 -0.80
C VAL A 21 2.71 -0.87 -1.16
N ALA A 22 3.40 -2.01 -1.15
CA ALA A 22 2.76 -3.32 -1.34
C ALA A 22 1.72 -3.56 -0.25
N LEU A 23 2.08 -3.47 1.04
CA LEU A 23 1.14 -3.67 2.15
C LEU A 23 -0.07 -2.73 2.10
N SER A 24 0.12 -1.47 1.71
CA SER A 24 -0.97 -0.51 1.53
C SER A 24 -1.98 -0.93 0.47
N GLY A 25 -1.58 -1.76 -0.51
CA GLY A 25 -2.47 -2.34 -1.53
C GLY A 25 -3.64 -3.14 -0.98
N ALA A 26 -3.56 -3.62 0.27
CA ALA A 26 -4.70 -4.25 0.95
C ALA A 26 -5.94 -3.33 1.05
N HIS A 27 -5.77 -2.01 0.87
CA HIS A 27 -6.87 -1.05 0.85
C HIS A 27 -7.80 -1.21 -0.36
N THR A 28 -7.44 -2.03 -1.35
CA THR A 28 -8.34 -2.46 -2.43
C THR A 28 -9.56 -3.24 -1.89
N LEU A 29 -9.43 -3.85 -0.70
CA LEU A 29 -10.51 -4.57 -0.04
C LEU A 29 -11.28 -3.70 0.95
N GLY A 30 -12.55 -4.06 1.14
CA GLY A 30 -13.43 -3.44 2.12
C GLY A 30 -13.99 -2.08 1.67
N SER A 31 -14.58 -1.35 2.60
CA SER A 31 -15.38 -0.16 2.32
C SER A 31 -14.55 1.11 2.06
N LYS A 32 -13.25 1.00 1.75
CA LYS A 32 -12.39 2.17 1.49
C LYS A 32 -12.65 2.83 0.13
N GLY A 33 -13.40 2.15 -0.75
CA GLY A 33 -13.81 2.68 -2.05
C GLY A 33 -12.75 2.57 -3.14
N PHE A 34 -11.70 1.76 -2.92
CA PHE A 34 -10.69 1.46 -3.92
C PHE A 34 -11.09 0.20 -4.70
N GLY A 35 -12.00 0.32 -5.68
CA GLY A 35 -12.43 -0.80 -6.52
C GLY A 35 -13.52 -1.67 -5.88
N ASN A 36 -13.55 -2.96 -6.24
CA ASN A 36 -14.55 -3.90 -5.72
C ASN A 36 -14.15 -4.38 -4.30
N PRO A 37 -15.01 -4.16 -3.27
CA PRO A 37 -14.64 -4.40 -1.87
C PRO A 37 -14.32 -5.86 -1.52
N ILE A 38 -14.67 -6.83 -2.36
CA ILE A 38 -14.46 -8.26 -2.12
C ILE A 38 -13.48 -8.91 -3.10
N VAL A 39 -12.84 -8.12 -3.97
CA VAL A 39 -11.87 -8.62 -4.95
C VAL A 39 -10.49 -8.06 -4.60
N PHE A 40 -9.52 -8.95 -4.42
CA PHE A 40 -8.14 -8.54 -4.22
C PHE A 40 -7.48 -8.38 -5.59
N ASP A 41 -7.26 -7.13 -6.01
CA ASP A 41 -6.64 -6.75 -7.29
C ASP A 41 -5.78 -5.49 -7.12
N ASN A 42 -5.28 -4.92 -8.21
CA ASN A 42 -4.45 -3.72 -8.17
C ASN A 42 -5.21 -2.39 -8.29
N SER A 43 -6.54 -2.39 -8.10
CA SER A 43 -7.39 -1.20 -8.27
C SER A 43 -6.99 -0.05 -7.35
N TYR A 44 -6.51 -0.36 -6.14
CA TYR A 44 -5.95 0.63 -5.22
C TYR A 44 -4.94 1.57 -5.91
N TYR A 45 -3.95 1.00 -6.61
CA TYR A 45 -2.89 1.79 -7.23
C TYR A 45 -3.38 2.60 -8.43
N LYS A 46 -4.26 2.01 -9.24
CA LYS A 46 -4.87 2.71 -10.39
C LYS A 46 -5.64 3.94 -9.94
N ILE A 47 -6.45 3.81 -8.90
CA ILE A 47 -7.23 4.91 -8.34
C ILE A 47 -6.31 5.95 -7.65
N LEU A 48 -5.23 5.55 -6.99
CA LEU A 48 -4.27 6.51 -6.43
C LEU A 48 -3.64 7.41 -7.51
N LEU A 49 -3.37 6.87 -8.70
CA LEU A 49 -2.81 7.63 -9.82
C LEU A 49 -3.76 8.72 -10.33
N GLU A 50 -5.07 8.48 -10.25
CA GLU A 50 -6.11 9.44 -10.61
C GLU A 50 -6.22 10.61 -9.62
N LYS A 51 -5.66 10.47 -8.40
CA LYS A 51 -5.71 11.47 -7.32
C LYS A 51 -7.14 11.98 -7.07
N PRO A 52 -8.11 11.09 -6.73
CA PRO A 52 -9.53 11.44 -6.59
C PRO A 52 -9.85 12.49 -5.52
N TRP A 53 -8.90 12.82 -4.63
CA TRP A 53 -9.03 13.90 -3.65
C TRP A 53 -8.69 15.29 -4.22
N SER A 54 -8.20 15.38 -5.46
CA SER A 54 -7.88 16.64 -6.13
C SER A 54 -9.06 17.22 -6.90
N SER A 55 -10.12 16.44 -7.13
CA SER A 55 -11.38 16.92 -7.70
C SER A 55 -12.30 17.50 -6.61
N SER A 56 -12.96 18.62 -6.93
CA SER A 56 -14.00 19.24 -6.08
C SER A 56 -15.27 18.40 -5.98
N ASP A 57 -15.41 17.42 -6.87
CA ASP A 57 -16.52 16.47 -6.87
C ASP A 57 -16.26 15.46 -5.76
N GLY A 58 -17.03 15.56 -4.69
CA GLY A 58 -16.90 14.80 -3.45
C GLY A 58 -16.89 13.29 -3.66
N MET A 59 -15.74 12.74 -4.03
CA MET A 59 -15.48 11.32 -3.95
C MET A 59 -15.61 10.89 -2.49
N SER A 60 -16.17 9.69 -2.30
CA SER A 60 -16.53 9.09 -1.01
C SER A 60 -15.52 9.45 0.09
N SER A 61 -16.03 9.86 1.26
CA SER A 61 -15.24 10.33 2.41
C SER A 61 -14.12 9.38 2.87
N MET A 62 -14.11 8.13 2.39
CA MET A 62 -13.11 7.11 2.68
C MET A 62 -12.02 6.91 1.60
N ILE A 63 -12.20 7.42 0.38
CA ILE A 63 -11.18 7.28 -0.69
C ILE A 63 -10.08 8.32 -0.49
N GLY A 64 -8.83 7.86 -0.44
CA GLY A 64 -7.67 8.73 -0.29
C GLY A 64 -7.55 9.29 1.12
N LEU A 65 -7.33 8.42 2.11
CA LEU A 65 -6.99 8.84 3.47
C LEU A 65 -5.68 9.65 3.46
N PRO A 66 -5.40 10.49 4.48
CA PRO A 66 -4.15 11.24 4.54
C PRO A 66 -2.88 10.37 4.40
N SER A 67 -2.93 9.11 4.85
CA SER A 67 -1.85 8.15 4.68
C SER A 67 -1.67 7.70 3.22
N ASP A 68 -2.77 7.49 2.48
CA ASP A 68 -2.72 7.12 1.07
C ASP A 68 -2.15 8.27 0.23
N ARG A 69 -2.56 9.50 0.53
CA ARG A 69 -2.03 10.72 -0.13
C ARG A 69 -0.53 10.88 0.09
N ALA A 70 -0.07 10.62 1.31
CA ALA A 70 1.35 10.71 1.65
C ALA A 70 2.24 9.74 0.85
N LEU A 71 1.71 8.59 0.42
CA LEU A 71 2.43 7.67 -0.47
C LEU A 71 2.61 8.25 -1.88
N VAL A 72 1.59 8.96 -2.39
CA VAL A 72 1.63 9.59 -3.72
C VAL A 72 2.56 10.82 -3.76
N GLU A 73 2.81 11.46 -2.62
CA GLU A 73 3.68 12.64 -2.49
C GLU A 73 5.18 12.30 -2.36
N ASP A 74 5.53 11.03 -2.08
CA ASP A 74 6.91 10.55 -1.99
C ASP A 74 7.34 9.88 -3.31
N ASP A 75 8.42 10.38 -3.91
CA ASP A 75 8.84 9.97 -5.26
C ASP A 75 9.21 8.48 -5.35
N GLU A 76 9.74 7.90 -4.27
CA GLU A 76 10.09 6.48 -4.22
C GLU A 76 8.85 5.60 -4.11
N CYS A 77 7.89 6.00 -3.27
CA CYS A 77 6.60 5.33 -3.18
C CYS A 77 5.81 5.43 -4.50
N MET A 78 5.82 6.60 -5.12
CA MET A 78 5.17 6.84 -6.41
C MET A 78 5.72 5.90 -7.50
N ARG A 79 7.04 5.68 -7.54
CA ARG A 79 7.64 4.70 -8.47
C ARG A 79 7.04 3.29 -8.32
N TRP A 80 6.79 2.84 -7.09
CA TRP A 80 6.20 1.52 -6.83
C TRP A 80 4.71 1.48 -7.10
N ILE A 81 3.97 2.54 -6.78
CA ILE A 81 2.55 2.67 -7.11
C ILE A 81 2.34 2.53 -8.62
N THR A 82 3.14 3.23 -9.44
CA THR A 82 3.05 3.12 -10.90
C THR A 82 3.31 1.69 -11.37
N LYS A 83 4.38 1.05 -10.87
CA LYS A 83 4.68 -0.35 -11.24
C LYS A 83 3.54 -1.30 -10.91
N TYR A 84 2.96 -1.21 -9.71
CA TYR A 84 1.87 -2.10 -9.30
C TYR A 84 0.55 -1.80 -10.01
N ALA A 85 0.31 -0.55 -10.42
CA ALA A 85 -0.83 -0.21 -11.26
C ALA A 85 -0.73 -0.85 -12.66
N ASP A 86 0.49 -0.91 -13.21
CA ASP A 86 0.77 -1.49 -14.53
C ASP A 86 0.87 -3.02 -14.50
N ASP A 87 1.33 -3.61 -13.39
CA ASP A 87 1.54 -5.05 -13.24
C ASP A 87 0.92 -5.60 -11.94
N GLN A 88 -0.24 -6.23 -12.08
CA GLN A 88 -0.94 -6.87 -10.97
C GLN A 88 -0.21 -8.11 -10.44
N ASN A 89 0.50 -8.86 -11.27
CA ASN A 89 1.19 -10.08 -10.83
C ASN A 89 2.39 -9.71 -9.96
N LEU A 90 3.13 -8.66 -10.35
CA LEU A 90 4.19 -8.10 -9.53
C LEU A 90 3.67 -7.65 -8.16
N PHE A 91 2.53 -6.96 -8.13
CA PHE A 91 1.86 -6.60 -6.87
C PHE A 91 1.54 -7.83 -6.02
N PHE A 92 0.93 -8.87 -6.60
CA PHE A 92 0.57 -10.07 -5.86
C PHE A 92 1.79 -10.80 -5.28
N GLU A 93 2.86 -10.90 -6.06
CA GLU A 93 4.11 -11.53 -5.61
C GLU A 93 4.72 -10.78 -4.44
N ASP A 94 4.89 -9.47 -4.58
CA ASP A 94 5.48 -8.63 -3.54
C ASP A 94 4.59 -8.56 -2.30
N PHE A 95 3.27 -8.43 -2.46
CA PHE A 95 2.30 -8.43 -1.36
C PHE A 95 2.39 -9.73 -0.55
N LYS A 96 2.39 -10.89 -1.22
CA LYS A 96 2.53 -12.20 -0.56
C LYS A 96 3.81 -12.23 0.27
N ASN A 97 4.95 -11.85 -0.31
CA ASN A 97 6.25 -11.92 0.36
C ASN A 97 6.30 -11.01 1.60
N VAL A 98 5.86 -9.74 1.46
CA VAL A 98 5.87 -8.79 2.58
C VAL A 98 4.81 -9.10 3.63
N TYR A 99 3.65 -9.63 3.24
CA TYR A 99 2.60 -10.01 4.19
C TYR A 99 3.04 -11.21 5.04
N ILE A 100 3.71 -12.20 4.43
CA ILE A 100 4.35 -13.30 5.16
C ILE A 100 5.41 -12.76 6.13
N LYS A 101 6.26 -11.81 5.71
CA LYS A 101 7.22 -11.15 6.61
C LYS A 101 6.52 -10.45 7.76
N LEU A 102 5.43 -9.72 7.50
CA LEU A 102 4.64 -9.00 8.49
C LEU A 102 4.07 -9.94 9.56
N VAL A 103 3.37 -10.99 9.17
CA VAL A 103 2.72 -11.91 10.13
C VAL A 103 3.73 -12.75 10.92
N ASN A 104 4.94 -12.96 10.38
CA ASN A 104 6.02 -13.66 11.06
C ASN A 104 6.90 -12.75 11.94
N THR A 105 6.76 -11.42 11.83
CA THR A 105 7.63 -10.49 12.57
C THR A 105 7.42 -10.65 14.07
N GLY A 106 8.47 -11.02 14.79
CA GLY A 106 8.44 -11.24 16.24
C GLY A 106 7.89 -12.60 16.68
N ALA A 107 7.45 -13.45 15.74
CA ALA A 107 7.02 -14.81 16.04
C ALA A 107 8.21 -15.74 16.35
N LYS A 108 8.00 -16.69 17.27
CA LYS A 108 8.90 -17.82 17.49
C LYS A 108 8.13 -19.11 17.22
N TRP A 109 8.46 -19.76 16.11
CA TRP A 109 7.82 -21.01 15.73
C TRP A 109 8.48 -22.16 16.47
N LYS A 110 7.68 -23.00 17.14
CA LYS A 110 8.18 -24.27 17.67
C LYS A 110 8.38 -25.22 16.49
N GLY A 111 9.63 -25.43 16.07
CA GLY A 111 9.99 -26.50 15.13
C GLY A 111 10.66 -26.08 13.82
N SER A 112 11.58 -25.11 13.82
CA SER A 112 12.65 -25.12 12.82
C SER A 112 13.78 -25.97 13.36
N VAL A 113 13.75 -27.27 13.03
CA VAL A 113 14.89 -28.18 13.17
C VAL A 113 15.87 -27.87 12.04
#